data_AF-A0A3B5KZA5-F1
#
_entry.id   AF-A0A3B5KZA5-F1
#
_cell.length_a   1.000
_cell.length_b   1.000
_cell.length_c   1.000
_cell.angle_alpha   90.00
_cell.angle_beta   90.00
_cell.angle_gamma   90.00
#
_symmetry.space_group_name_H-M   'P 1'
#
loop_
_entity.id
_entity.type
_entity.pdbx_description
1 polymer ?
#
loop_
_entity_poly.entity_id
_entity_poly.type
_entity_poly.pdbx_seq_one_letter_code
_entity_poly.pdbx_strand_id
1 'polypeptide(L)'
;MAVTIEELYRNYGILADAKENLSQVRKRRPAQLKNFLIFFFVPGGPGTLGGLFSQILQGEDIVRERAIKFLATKLKTLPEDVMAKEVEEYIFSETKKVLEDVTGEEFVLLMRVVSALRVLQSVNGRQQLVELVVEQADLEQALNPADPDAVDRLLQCTRQALPLFSKNVHSTRFVTYFCEHVLPNLSTLTSPVAELDIQLEVLKLLAEMSPFCGDMEKLEANLNTLFTKLVEFMPLPPDEVENGENSASEEPKLQFSYVECLLFSFHQLGKKLPDFLVDKVDAERLKDFKIRLQYFARGLQVYIRQLRMALQGKTGDALKTEENKIKVVALKITNNINVLIKDLFHNPPSYKSTVTLSWKPVQKPEAAAPKRPSGEEMGSGASTKKQITPLPRRDARQIYNPPSGKYSASIGNFTYEQRGGYRGGRGRGFWARGSRSRGRIY
;
A
#
# COMPACT_ATOMS: atom_id res chain seq x y z
N MET A 1 -42.14 16.61 13.95
CA MET A 1 -41.87 16.90 15.37
C MET A 1 -40.42 16.57 15.62
N ALA A 2 -39.61 17.57 15.98
CA ALA A 2 -38.21 17.37 16.32
C ALA A 2 -38.15 16.68 17.69
N VAL A 3 -37.46 15.53 17.77
CA VAL A 3 -37.12 14.89 19.04
C VAL A 3 -36.10 15.79 19.74
N THR A 4 -36.43 16.23 20.95
CA THR A 4 -35.55 17.11 21.72
C THR A 4 -34.39 16.32 22.32
N ILE A 5 -33.27 17.00 22.55
CA ILE A 5 -32.04 16.45 23.15
C ILE A 5 -32.33 15.78 24.51
N GLU A 6 -33.38 16.22 25.22
CA GLU A 6 -33.87 15.63 26.47
C GLU A 6 -34.43 14.21 26.31
N GLU A 7 -34.98 13.84 25.15
CA GLU A 7 -35.44 12.47 24.89
C GLU A 7 -34.28 11.51 24.57
N LEU A 8 -33.19 12.03 23.98
CA LEU A 8 -31.92 11.32 23.84
C LEU A 8 -31.24 11.12 25.20
N TYR A 9 -31.37 12.10 26.11
CA TYR A 9 -30.92 12.04 27.49
C TYR A 9 -31.67 10.98 28.31
N ARG A 10 -33.01 11.05 28.37
CA ARG A 10 -33.85 10.21 29.25
C ARG A 10 -33.80 8.72 28.93
N ASN A 11 -33.69 8.35 27.66
CA ASN A 11 -33.90 6.96 27.25
C ASN A 11 -32.60 6.18 27.03
N TYR A 12 -31.47 6.84 26.70
CA TYR A 12 -30.32 6.12 26.13
C TYR A 12 -28.92 6.60 26.56
N GLY A 13 -28.80 7.55 27.49
CA GLY A 13 -27.55 7.81 28.23
C GLY A 13 -26.36 8.30 27.39
N ILE A 14 -26.62 8.95 26.25
CA ILE A 14 -25.55 9.49 25.37
C ILE A 14 -24.72 10.57 26.10
N LEU A 15 -25.25 11.17 27.17
CA LEU A 15 -24.66 12.24 27.97
C LEU A 15 -24.66 11.97 29.49
N ALA A 16 -24.56 10.73 29.96
CA ALA A 16 -24.53 10.50 31.41
C ALA A 16 -23.20 10.98 32.01
N ASP A 17 -23.23 12.10 32.74
CA ASP A 17 -22.18 12.49 33.67
C ASP A 17 -22.62 12.28 35.13
N ALA A 18 -21.63 11.93 35.94
CA ALA A 18 -21.57 11.88 37.40
C ALA A 18 -22.68 11.14 38.21
N LYS A 19 -22.24 10.04 38.84
CA LYS A 19 -22.76 9.44 40.10
C LYS A 19 -24.25 9.07 40.13
N GLU A 20 -24.55 7.85 39.72
CA GLU A 20 -25.17 6.81 40.56
C GLU A 20 -25.59 5.61 39.67
N ASN A 21 -25.27 4.39 40.12
CA ASN A 21 -25.74 3.11 39.56
C ASN A 21 -25.11 2.61 38.23
N LEU A 22 -23.77 2.48 38.23
CA LEU A 22 -22.96 1.74 37.24
C LEU A 22 -23.34 0.25 37.07
N SER A 23 -24.15 -0.33 37.96
CA SER A 23 -24.51 -1.75 37.93
C SER A 23 -25.72 -2.08 37.03
N GLN A 24 -26.61 -1.11 36.74
CA GLN A 24 -27.80 -1.35 35.91
C GLN A 24 -27.62 -1.01 34.43
N VAL A 25 -26.71 -0.08 34.09
CA VAL A 25 -26.47 0.39 32.70
C VAL A 25 -25.70 -0.65 31.86
N ARG A 26 -24.92 -1.53 32.50
CA ARG A 26 -23.97 -2.44 31.83
C ARG A 26 -24.61 -3.53 30.96
N LYS A 27 -25.95 -3.70 30.97
CA LYS A 27 -26.64 -4.80 30.27
C LYS A 27 -27.67 -4.38 29.20
N ARG A 28 -28.06 -3.11 29.09
CA ARG A 28 -29.08 -2.66 28.11
C ARG A 28 -28.48 -2.11 26.81
N ARG A 29 -27.88 -3.05 26.07
CA ARG A 29 -27.88 -3.23 24.60
C ARG A 29 -27.47 -2.05 23.67
N PRO A 30 -26.20 -2.02 23.20
CA PRO A 30 -25.79 -1.36 21.95
C PRO A 30 -26.60 -1.76 20.69
N ALA A 31 -27.35 -2.86 20.73
CA ALA A 31 -28.24 -3.28 19.64
C ALA A 31 -29.52 -2.43 19.54
N GLN A 32 -30.03 -1.88 20.65
CA GLN A 32 -31.25 -1.06 20.64
C GLN A 32 -30.95 0.35 20.10
N LEU A 33 -29.78 0.91 20.41
CA LEU A 33 -29.30 2.18 19.84
C LEU A 33 -29.10 2.10 18.32
N LYS A 34 -28.59 0.96 17.84
CA LYS A 34 -28.34 0.70 16.41
C LYS A 34 -29.64 0.65 15.61
N ASN A 35 -30.67 0.00 16.14
CA ASN A 35 -31.98 -0.07 15.48
C ASN A 35 -32.77 1.25 15.56
N PHE A 36 -32.56 2.05 16.61
CA PHE A 36 -33.21 3.36 16.78
C PHE A 36 -32.65 4.44 15.84
N LEU A 37 -31.34 4.48 15.61
CA LEU A 37 -30.73 5.45 14.67
C LEU A 37 -31.02 5.11 13.21
N ILE A 38 -31.15 3.83 12.87
CA ILE A 38 -31.70 3.40 11.56
C ILE A 38 -33.15 3.90 11.42
N PHE A 39 -33.95 3.86 12.48
CA PHE A 39 -35.33 4.35 12.48
C PHE A 39 -35.43 5.88 12.29
N PHE A 40 -34.45 6.67 12.74
CA PHE A 40 -34.41 8.14 12.54
C PHE A 40 -33.73 8.60 11.26
N PHE A 41 -32.80 7.81 10.71
CA PHE A 41 -32.21 8.11 9.41
C PHE A 41 -33.20 7.98 8.26
N VAL A 42 -34.21 7.12 8.40
CA VAL A 42 -35.20 6.80 7.36
C VAL A 42 -36.17 7.96 7.03
N PRO A 43 -36.66 8.79 7.98
CA PRO A 43 -37.55 9.92 7.66
C PRO A 43 -36.87 11.30 7.67
N GLY A 44 -35.59 11.44 8.04
CA GLY A 44 -35.00 12.77 8.31
C GLY A 44 -33.48 12.88 8.29
N GLY A 45 -32.78 12.08 7.47
CA GLY A 45 -31.31 11.99 7.40
C GLY A 45 -30.49 13.26 7.70
N PRO A 46 -30.77 14.42 7.07
CA PRO A 46 -30.03 15.67 7.34
C PRO A 46 -30.23 16.22 8.76
N GLY A 47 -31.42 16.10 9.34
CA GLY A 47 -31.73 16.65 10.67
C GLY A 47 -31.04 15.88 11.80
N THR A 48 -30.93 14.55 11.69
CA THR A 48 -30.21 13.72 12.67
C THR A 48 -28.70 13.94 12.59
N LEU A 49 -28.14 14.04 11.38
CA LEU A 49 -26.72 14.35 11.18
C LEU A 49 -26.38 15.77 11.62
N GLY A 50 -27.26 16.75 11.36
CA GLY A 50 -27.12 18.12 11.85
C GLY A 50 -27.00 18.19 13.37
N GLY A 51 -27.91 17.54 14.09
CA GLY A 51 -27.82 17.47 15.56
C GLY A 51 -26.53 16.82 16.06
N LEU A 52 -26.04 15.79 15.37
CA LEU A 52 -24.79 15.14 15.74
C LEU A 52 -23.57 16.04 15.50
N PHE A 53 -23.46 16.68 14.33
CA PHE A 53 -22.36 17.60 14.03
C PHE A 53 -22.40 18.87 14.89
N SER A 54 -23.58 19.39 15.25
CA SER A 54 -23.70 20.46 16.25
C SER A 54 -23.07 20.07 17.59
N GLN A 55 -23.29 18.83 18.05
CA GLN A 55 -22.67 18.35 19.30
C GLN A 55 -21.15 18.12 19.16
N ILE A 56 -20.67 17.77 17.97
CA ILE A 56 -19.23 17.67 17.71
C ILE A 56 -18.58 19.06 17.77
N LEU A 57 -19.21 20.07 17.19
CA LEU A 57 -18.64 21.42 17.09
C LEU A 57 -18.83 22.27 18.35
N GLN A 58 -19.92 22.06 19.11
CA GLN A 58 -20.33 22.95 20.19
C GLN A 58 -20.66 22.22 21.50
N GLY A 59 -20.69 20.89 21.49
CA GLY A 59 -20.99 20.09 22.67
C GLY A 59 -19.78 19.91 23.59
N GLU A 60 -19.98 19.22 24.71
CA GLU A 60 -18.89 18.91 25.65
C GLU A 60 -17.97 17.82 25.07
N ASP A 61 -16.70 17.78 25.51
CA ASP A 61 -15.67 16.88 24.98
C ASP A 61 -16.07 15.40 24.98
N ILE A 62 -16.73 14.94 26.05
CA ILE A 62 -17.21 13.56 26.18
C ILE A 62 -18.24 13.24 25.09
N VAL A 63 -19.09 14.21 24.75
CA VAL A 63 -20.11 14.07 23.70
C VAL A 63 -19.47 14.04 22.34
N ARG A 64 -18.55 14.97 22.09
CA ARG A 64 -17.78 15.08 20.86
C ARG A 64 -17.06 13.77 20.55
N GLU A 65 -16.31 13.23 21.52
CA GLU A 65 -15.58 11.97 21.38
C GLU A 65 -16.54 10.80 21.04
N ARG A 66 -17.66 10.69 21.76
CA ARG A 66 -18.67 9.64 21.53
C ARG A 66 -19.34 9.77 20.16
N ALA A 67 -19.63 10.99 19.72
CA ALA A 67 -20.25 11.28 18.43
C ALA A 67 -19.32 10.93 17.26
N ILE A 68 -18.03 11.30 17.34
CA ILE A 68 -17.03 10.94 16.32
C ILE A 68 -16.86 9.42 16.25
N LYS A 69 -16.72 8.74 17.40
CA LYS A 69 -16.64 7.27 17.46
C LYS A 69 -17.89 6.60 16.92
N PHE A 70 -19.06 7.19 17.13
CA PHE A 70 -20.31 6.72 16.55
C PHE A 70 -20.27 6.78 15.02
N LEU A 71 -19.93 7.93 14.43
CA LEU A 71 -19.79 8.08 12.96
C LEU A 71 -18.83 7.04 12.39
N ALA A 72 -17.62 6.94 12.97
CA ALA A 72 -16.56 6.07 12.49
C ALA A 72 -16.93 4.57 12.50
N THR A 73 -17.88 4.16 13.34
CA THR A 73 -18.27 2.74 13.48
C THR A 73 -19.61 2.38 12.87
N LYS A 74 -20.58 3.30 12.85
CA LYS A 74 -21.98 3.01 12.48
C LYS A 74 -22.36 3.44 11.08
N LEU A 75 -21.70 4.44 10.51
CA LEU A 75 -22.04 4.99 9.20
C LEU A 75 -21.99 3.91 8.11
N LYS A 76 -20.94 3.07 8.11
CA LYS A 76 -20.79 1.90 7.22
C LYS A 76 -21.83 0.78 7.42
N THR A 77 -22.67 0.87 8.46
CA THR A 77 -23.71 -0.14 8.75
C THR A 77 -25.09 0.31 8.32
N LEU A 78 -25.22 1.56 7.85
CA LEU A 78 -26.45 2.08 7.27
C LEU A 78 -26.61 1.53 5.84
N PRO A 79 -27.85 1.22 5.42
CA PRO A 79 -28.10 0.76 4.06
C PRO A 79 -27.88 1.87 3.02
N GLU A 80 -27.61 1.49 1.77
CA GLU A 80 -27.14 2.40 0.73
C GLU A 80 -28.18 3.43 0.27
N ASP A 81 -29.46 3.13 0.44
CA ASP A 81 -30.60 4.01 0.18
C ASP A 81 -30.65 5.19 1.17
N VAL A 82 -30.25 4.94 2.42
CA VAL A 82 -30.10 5.95 3.46
C VAL A 82 -28.84 6.80 3.23
N MET A 83 -27.75 6.16 2.81
CA MET A 83 -26.48 6.83 2.48
C MET A 83 -26.48 7.42 1.06
N ALA A 84 -27.56 8.13 0.69
CA ALA A 84 -27.67 8.80 -0.60
C ALA A 84 -26.55 9.85 -0.81
N LYS A 85 -26.33 10.24 -2.07
CA LYS A 85 -25.26 11.17 -2.45
C LYS A 85 -25.28 12.48 -1.64
N GLU A 86 -26.45 13.11 -1.49
CA GLU A 86 -26.62 14.36 -0.73
C GLU A 86 -26.24 14.21 0.74
N VAL A 87 -26.51 13.03 1.33
CA VAL A 87 -26.16 12.72 2.72
C VAL A 87 -24.65 12.56 2.87
N GLU A 88 -24.00 11.85 1.94
CA GLU A 88 -22.54 11.72 1.93
C GLU A 88 -21.84 13.07 1.72
N GLU A 89 -22.36 13.92 0.83
CA GLU A 89 -21.85 15.28 0.60
C GLU A 89 -22.00 16.16 1.85
N TYR A 90 -23.15 16.08 2.55
CA TYR A 90 -23.37 16.76 3.82
C TYR A 90 -22.39 16.29 4.92
N ILE A 91 -22.18 14.97 5.06
CA ILE A 91 -21.22 14.42 6.02
C ILE A 91 -19.83 14.96 5.72
N PHE A 92 -19.44 15.01 4.45
CA PHE A 92 -18.13 15.52 4.06
C PHE A 92 -17.98 17.01 4.36
N SER A 93 -18.99 17.84 4.05
CA SER A 93 -18.95 19.28 4.34
C SER A 93 -18.86 19.57 5.83
N GLU A 94 -19.63 18.86 6.67
CA GLU A 94 -19.56 19.05 8.12
C GLU A 94 -18.25 18.51 8.70
N THR A 95 -17.74 17.38 8.19
CA THR A 95 -16.44 16.84 8.64
C THR A 95 -15.30 17.81 8.37
N LYS A 96 -15.33 18.55 7.26
CA LYS A 96 -14.32 19.60 6.99
C LYS A 96 -14.29 20.68 8.07
N LYS A 97 -15.46 21.14 8.54
CA LYS A 97 -15.54 22.12 9.63
C LYS A 97 -14.97 21.56 10.93
N VAL A 98 -15.26 20.28 11.22
CA VAL A 98 -14.71 19.62 12.40
C VAL A 98 -13.19 19.56 12.32
N LEU A 99 -12.63 19.24 11.15
CA LEU A 99 -11.18 19.12 10.90
C LEU A 99 -10.39 20.42 11.12
N GLU A 100 -11.03 21.59 11.21
CA GLU A 100 -10.35 22.86 11.52
C GLU A 100 -9.70 22.84 12.92
N ASP A 101 -10.28 22.08 13.86
CA ASP A 101 -9.75 21.90 15.21
C ASP A 101 -9.99 20.46 15.69
N VAL A 102 -8.96 19.61 15.52
CA VAL A 102 -9.00 18.19 15.89
C VAL A 102 -7.71 17.75 16.54
N THR A 103 -7.85 16.81 17.47
CA THR A 103 -6.72 16.02 17.95
C THR A 103 -6.29 14.99 16.91
N GLY A 104 -5.08 14.42 17.05
CA GLY A 104 -4.61 13.34 16.18
C GLY A 104 -5.52 12.10 16.19
N GLU A 105 -6.09 11.75 17.34
CA GLU A 105 -7.02 10.61 17.46
C GLU A 105 -8.34 10.87 16.71
N GLU A 106 -8.88 12.07 16.85
CA GLU A 106 -10.08 12.49 16.12
C GLU A 106 -9.84 12.51 14.62
N PHE A 107 -8.68 13.02 14.18
CA PHE A 107 -8.29 13.05 12.79
C PHE A 107 -8.33 11.66 12.15
N VAL A 108 -7.78 10.63 12.82
CA VAL A 108 -7.82 9.25 12.31
C VAL A 108 -9.26 8.72 12.21
N LEU A 109 -10.11 9.02 13.19
CA LEU A 109 -11.51 8.60 13.17
C LEU A 109 -12.30 9.31 12.05
N LEU A 110 -12.07 10.61 11.85
CA LEU A 110 -12.71 11.40 10.80
C LEU A 110 -12.23 10.97 9.42
N MET A 111 -10.92 10.73 9.23
CA MET A 111 -10.37 10.17 7.98
C MET A 111 -10.99 8.82 7.64
N ARG A 112 -11.26 7.97 8.65
CA ARG A 112 -12.00 6.72 8.48
C ARG A 112 -13.45 6.95 8.04
N VAL A 113 -14.12 7.98 8.57
CA VAL A 113 -15.49 8.36 8.18
C VAL A 113 -15.51 8.78 6.72
N VAL A 114 -14.68 9.76 6.34
CA VAL A 114 -14.71 10.32 4.98
C VAL A 114 -14.20 9.34 3.93
N SER A 115 -13.23 8.49 4.25
CA SER A 115 -12.76 7.43 3.33
C SER A 115 -13.80 6.33 3.09
N ALA A 116 -14.84 6.23 3.94
CA ALA A 116 -15.93 5.28 3.75
C ALA A 116 -17.06 5.82 2.83
N LEU A 117 -17.05 7.12 2.52
CA LEU A 117 -18.06 7.75 1.65
C LEU A 117 -17.79 7.39 0.19
N ARG A 118 -18.81 6.89 -0.51
CA ARG A 118 -18.72 6.48 -1.92
C ARG A 118 -18.39 7.64 -2.84
N VAL A 119 -18.92 8.84 -2.57
CA VAL A 119 -18.62 10.06 -3.33
C VAL A 119 -17.12 10.40 -3.31
N LEU A 120 -16.39 9.98 -2.27
CA LEU A 120 -14.96 10.23 -2.10
C LEU A 120 -14.06 9.08 -2.59
N GLN A 121 -14.61 7.96 -3.06
CA GLN A 121 -13.81 6.84 -3.57
C GLN A 121 -13.32 7.05 -5.02
N SER A 122 -13.86 8.04 -5.72
CA SER A 122 -13.39 8.45 -7.05
C SER A 122 -11.95 8.99 -7.00
N VAL A 123 -11.30 9.14 -8.16
CA VAL A 123 -9.96 9.76 -8.24
C VAL A 123 -9.99 11.18 -7.68
N ASN A 124 -10.97 11.98 -8.08
CA ASN A 124 -11.14 13.36 -7.59
C ASN A 124 -11.44 13.38 -6.08
N GLY A 125 -12.30 12.48 -5.60
CA GLY A 125 -12.63 12.34 -4.19
C GLY A 125 -11.41 12.03 -3.33
N ARG A 126 -10.60 11.06 -3.74
CA ARG A 126 -9.34 10.72 -3.06
C ARG A 126 -8.31 11.85 -3.12
N GLN A 127 -8.27 12.61 -4.21
CA GLN A 127 -7.42 13.80 -4.29
C GLN A 127 -7.83 14.87 -3.26
N GLN A 128 -9.14 15.09 -3.07
CA GLN A 128 -9.63 16.00 -2.02
C GLN A 128 -9.29 15.50 -0.62
N LEU A 129 -9.35 14.18 -0.40
CA LEU A 129 -8.92 13.58 0.87
C LEU A 129 -7.42 13.76 1.11
N VAL A 130 -6.59 13.60 0.07
CA VAL A 130 -5.15 13.88 0.18
C VAL A 130 -4.91 15.34 0.52
N GLU A 131 -5.62 16.28 -0.10
CA GLU A 131 -5.47 17.71 0.20
C GLU A 131 -5.80 18.03 1.67
N LEU A 132 -6.88 17.47 2.20
CA LEU A 132 -7.20 17.58 3.63
C LEU A 132 -6.08 17.05 4.54
N VAL A 133 -5.46 15.93 4.16
CA VAL A 133 -4.35 15.37 4.94
C VAL A 133 -3.10 16.24 4.82
N VAL A 134 -2.87 16.90 3.69
CA VAL A 134 -1.76 17.84 3.53
C VAL A 134 -1.97 19.10 4.35
N GLU A 135 -3.17 19.67 4.33
CA GLU A 135 -3.56 20.78 5.22
C GLU A 135 -3.35 20.40 6.69
N GLN A 136 -3.80 19.20 7.09
CA GLN A 136 -3.61 18.71 8.46
C GLN A 136 -2.13 18.43 8.79
N ALA A 137 -1.32 18.01 7.83
CA ALA A 137 0.10 17.76 8.05
C ALA A 137 0.95 19.03 8.08
N ASP A 138 0.42 20.15 7.59
CA ASP A 138 1.09 21.45 7.46
C ASP A 138 2.46 21.36 6.77
N LEU A 139 2.47 20.77 5.56
CA LEU A 139 3.71 20.50 4.82
C LEU A 139 4.44 21.76 4.31
N GLU A 140 3.89 22.96 4.55
CA GLU A 140 4.55 24.23 4.21
C GLU A 140 5.49 24.70 5.34
N GLN A 141 5.34 24.15 6.56
CA GLN A 141 6.18 24.48 7.70
C GLN A 141 7.38 23.53 7.80
N ALA A 142 8.55 24.04 8.17
CA ALA A 142 9.72 23.19 8.40
C ALA A 142 9.54 22.28 9.63
N LEU A 143 9.90 21.00 9.51
CA LEU A 143 9.85 20.05 10.63
C LEU A 143 10.85 20.45 11.72
N ASN A 144 10.37 20.57 12.96
CA ASN A 144 11.24 20.61 14.15
C ASN A 144 11.51 19.16 14.64
N PRO A 145 12.71 18.59 14.42
CA PRO A 145 12.99 17.20 14.76
C PRO A 145 13.06 16.92 16.27
N ALA A 146 13.22 17.98 17.09
CA ALA A 146 13.26 17.88 18.54
C ALA A 146 11.87 17.90 19.18
N ASP A 147 10.82 18.18 18.40
CA ASP A 147 9.43 18.19 18.86
C ASP A 147 8.74 16.87 18.49
N PRO A 148 8.52 15.95 19.45
CA PRO A 148 7.89 14.67 19.18
C PRO A 148 6.46 14.80 18.65
N ASP A 149 5.73 15.84 19.04
CA ASP A 149 4.33 16.04 18.60
C ASP A 149 4.28 16.41 17.12
N ALA A 150 5.24 17.22 16.64
CA ALA A 150 5.39 17.54 15.23
C ALA A 150 5.73 16.29 14.39
N VAL A 151 6.63 15.44 14.89
CA VAL A 151 7.01 14.17 14.23
C VAL A 151 5.82 13.20 14.20
N ASP A 152 5.13 13.01 15.32
CA ASP A 152 3.97 12.12 15.42
C ASP A 152 2.82 12.59 14.53
N ARG A 153 2.55 13.91 14.48
CA ARG A 153 1.56 14.52 13.57
C ARG A 153 1.90 14.19 12.11
N LEU A 154 3.15 14.41 11.69
CA LEU A 154 3.59 14.11 10.32
C LEU A 154 3.40 12.63 9.97
N LEU A 155 3.83 11.72 10.86
CA LEU A 155 3.72 10.27 10.64
C LEU A 155 2.26 9.82 10.59
N GLN A 156 1.42 10.32 11.51
CA GLN A 156 0.02 9.97 11.58
C GLN A 156 -0.74 10.45 10.34
N CYS A 157 -0.50 11.70 9.91
CA CYS A 157 -1.08 12.24 8.68
C CYS A 157 -0.64 11.44 7.46
N THR A 158 0.66 11.19 7.32
CA THR A 158 1.20 10.39 6.22
C THR A 158 0.58 8.98 6.16
N ARG A 159 0.37 8.33 7.32
CA ARG A 159 -0.33 7.03 7.40
C ARG A 159 -1.79 7.10 6.93
N GLN A 160 -2.48 8.22 7.14
CA GLN A 160 -3.84 8.41 6.61
C GLN A 160 -3.84 8.67 5.10
N ALA A 161 -2.81 9.32 4.55
CA ALA A 161 -2.69 9.57 3.12
C ALA A 161 -2.35 8.30 2.31
N LEU A 162 -1.53 7.39 2.87
CA LEU A 162 -1.02 6.21 2.17
C LEU A 162 -2.07 5.37 1.42
N PRO A 163 -3.24 5.02 2.01
CA PRO A 163 -4.26 4.24 1.32
C PRO A 163 -4.96 4.98 0.17
N LEU A 164 -4.84 6.31 0.12
CA LEU A 164 -5.49 7.15 -0.89
C LEU A 164 -4.70 7.18 -2.20
N PHE A 165 -3.37 7.01 -2.11
CA PHE A 165 -2.48 7.09 -3.26
C PHE A 165 -2.73 5.98 -4.29
N SER A 166 -2.50 6.31 -5.55
CA SER A 166 -2.55 5.39 -6.67
C SER A 166 -1.80 5.99 -7.86
N LYS A 167 -1.78 5.30 -9.00
CA LYS A 167 -1.22 5.86 -10.24
C LYS A 167 -1.82 7.21 -10.66
N ASN A 168 -3.03 7.55 -10.20
CA ASN A 168 -3.74 8.77 -10.54
C ASN A 168 -3.94 9.73 -9.35
N VAL A 169 -3.46 9.37 -8.15
CA VAL A 169 -3.55 10.19 -6.93
C VAL A 169 -2.17 10.14 -6.29
N HIS A 170 -1.42 11.23 -6.43
CA HIS A 170 0.03 11.19 -6.24
C HIS A 170 0.46 11.60 -4.83
N SER A 171 1.63 11.11 -4.43
CA SER A 171 2.27 11.40 -3.14
C SER A 171 3.30 12.53 -3.20
N THR A 172 3.37 13.28 -4.31
CA THR A 172 4.49 14.19 -4.64
C THR A 172 4.83 15.19 -3.53
N ARG A 173 3.82 15.83 -2.91
CA ARG A 173 4.04 16.81 -1.82
C ARG A 173 4.69 16.17 -0.61
N PHE A 174 4.18 15.02 -0.16
CA PHE A 174 4.79 14.27 0.94
C PHE A 174 6.19 13.79 0.61
N VAL A 175 6.43 13.21 -0.58
CA VAL A 175 7.76 12.73 -0.95
C VAL A 175 8.76 13.89 -1.01
N THR A 176 8.36 15.04 -1.56
CA THR A 176 9.17 16.25 -1.60
C THR A 176 9.52 16.70 -0.19
N TYR A 177 8.51 16.84 0.68
CA TYR A 177 8.70 17.23 2.08
C TYR A 177 9.63 16.29 2.84
N PHE A 178 9.46 14.97 2.66
CA PHE A 178 10.34 13.98 3.28
C PHE A 178 11.78 14.12 2.80
N CYS A 179 12.00 14.38 1.51
CA CYS A 179 13.34 14.59 0.97
C CYS A 179 13.98 15.89 1.47
N GLU A 180 13.22 16.98 1.52
CA GLU A 180 13.77 18.32 1.83
C GLU A 180 13.90 18.58 3.34
N HIS A 181 12.98 18.08 4.16
CA HIS A 181 12.88 18.45 5.58
C HIS A 181 13.10 17.28 6.55
N VAL A 182 12.84 16.05 6.13
CA VAL A 182 12.91 14.88 7.02
C VAL A 182 14.24 14.14 6.90
N LEU A 183 14.64 13.75 5.68
CA LEU A 183 15.89 13.00 5.46
C LEU A 183 17.14 13.71 5.98
N PRO A 184 17.32 15.04 5.81
CA PRO A 184 18.46 15.75 6.37
C PRO A 184 18.53 15.68 7.90
N ASN A 185 17.36 15.57 8.56
CA ASN A 185 17.24 15.57 10.02
C ASN A 185 17.02 14.16 10.60
N LEU A 186 17.13 13.10 9.80
CA LEU A 186 16.75 11.73 10.20
C LEU A 186 17.40 11.28 11.52
N SER A 187 18.69 11.53 11.70
CA SER A 187 19.44 11.11 12.90
C SER A 187 19.03 11.83 14.18
N THR A 188 18.37 12.99 14.04
CA THR A 188 17.93 13.83 15.15
C THR A 188 16.50 13.55 15.61
N LEU A 189 15.76 12.72 14.85
CA LEU A 189 14.39 12.37 15.20
C LEU A 189 14.37 11.54 16.48
N THR A 190 13.49 11.93 17.39
CA THR A 190 13.26 11.24 18.66
C THR A 190 11.83 10.74 18.75
N SER A 191 11.60 9.73 19.58
CA SER A 191 10.25 9.26 19.91
C SER A 191 10.18 8.93 21.40
N PRO A 192 9.08 9.26 22.07
CA PRO A 192 8.87 8.89 23.46
C PRO A 192 8.55 7.39 23.64
N VAL A 193 8.28 6.67 22.55
CA VAL A 193 7.94 5.24 22.58
C VAL A 193 9.21 4.40 22.68
N ALA A 194 9.38 3.71 23.81
CA ALA A 194 10.50 2.82 24.03
C ALA A 194 10.60 1.73 22.96
N GLU A 195 11.81 1.40 22.52
CA GLU A 195 12.14 0.38 21.52
C GLU A 195 11.61 0.64 20.09
N LEU A 196 10.92 1.76 19.84
CA LEU A 196 10.49 2.13 18.49
C LEU A 196 11.64 2.80 17.74
N ASP A 197 12.03 2.20 16.62
CA ASP A 197 12.94 2.83 15.67
C ASP A 197 12.17 3.85 14.80
N ILE A 198 12.10 5.09 15.27
CA ILE A 198 11.39 6.17 14.59
C ILE A 198 11.97 6.49 13.20
N GLN A 199 13.29 6.38 13.04
CA GLN A 199 13.97 6.64 11.78
C GLN A 199 13.56 5.60 10.74
N LEU A 200 13.51 4.33 11.14
CA LEU A 200 13.04 3.27 10.26
C LEU A 200 11.56 3.44 9.90
N GLU A 201 10.70 3.88 10.82
CA GLU A 201 9.29 4.14 10.52
C GLU A 201 9.10 5.26 9.49
N VAL A 202 9.86 6.35 9.60
CA VAL A 202 9.91 7.43 8.60
C VAL A 202 10.34 6.89 7.23
N LEU A 203 11.41 6.10 7.21
CA LEU A 203 11.95 5.54 5.97
C LEU A 203 10.96 4.57 5.30
N LYS A 204 10.22 3.76 6.10
CA LYS A 204 9.16 2.90 5.58
C LYS A 204 8.05 3.70 4.90
N LEU A 205 7.61 4.81 5.51
CA LEU A 205 6.59 5.68 4.91
C LEU A 205 7.09 6.28 3.59
N LEU A 206 8.33 6.79 3.56
CA LEU A 206 8.93 7.30 2.32
C LEU A 206 8.95 6.22 1.23
N ALA A 207 9.38 5.01 1.57
CA ALA A 207 9.41 3.88 0.65
C ALA A 207 8.02 3.54 0.12
N GLU A 208 6.99 3.52 0.97
CA GLU A 208 5.61 3.23 0.56
C GLU A 208 5.00 4.32 -0.34
N MET A 209 5.37 5.59 -0.13
CA MET A 209 4.90 6.71 -0.94
C MET A 209 5.60 6.82 -2.29
N SER A 210 6.87 6.45 -2.36
CA SER A 210 7.73 6.66 -3.53
C SER A 210 7.19 6.14 -4.88
N PRO A 211 6.48 4.98 -4.98
CA PRO A 211 5.94 4.49 -6.25
C PRO A 211 4.80 5.35 -6.80
N PHE A 212 4.17 6.15 -5.95
CA PHE A 212 3.04 7.02 -6.29
C PHE A 212 3.47 8.47 -6.51
N CYS A 213 4.77 8.75 -6.55
CA CYS A 213 5.27 10.08 -6.84
C CYS A 213 4.86 10.49 -8.27
N GLY A 214 4.21 11.64 -8.41
CA GLY A 214 3.82 12.23 -9.70
C GLY A 214 4.99 12.96 -10.36
N ASP A 215 4.69 13.99 -11.13
CA ASP A 215 5.74 14.88 -11.64
C ASP A 215 6.21 15.79 -10.52
N MET A 216 7.53 15.87 -10.32
CA MET A 216 8.16 16.55 -9.21
C MET A 216 9.10 17.62 -9.76
N GLU A 217 8.86 18.88 -9.39
CA GLU A 217 9.65 20.02 -9.89
C GLU A 217 11.13 19.89 -9.50
N LYS A 218 11.40 19.58 -8.23
CA LYS A 218 12.74 19.43 -7.67
C LYS A 218 13.25 17.99 -7.70
N LEU A 219 12.92 17.22 -8.74
CA LEU A 219 13.25 15.80 -8.83
C LEU A 219 14.75 15.52 -8.65
N GLU A 220 15.60 16.26 -9.37
CA GLU A 220 17.07 16.07 -9.31
C GLU A 220 17.64 16.34 -7.91
N ALA A 221 17.22 17.44 -7.28
CA ALA A 221 17.65 17.80 -5.93
C ALA A 221 17.20 16.77 -4.89
N ASN A 222 15.93 16.37 -4.93
CA ASN A 222 15.37 15.37 -4.01
C ASN A 222 16.01 14.00 -4.20
N LEU A 223 16.27 13.61 -5.45
CA LEU A 223 16.96 12.37 -5.77
C LEU A 223 18.41 12.38 -5.28
N ASN A 224 19.10 13.52 -5.37
CA ASN A 224 20.43 13.70 -4.80
C ASN A 224 20.44 13.65 -3.26
N THR A 225 19.42 14.20 -2.59
CA THR A 225 19.29 14.07 -1.13
C THR A 225 19.08 12.61 -0.74
N LEU A 226 18.21 11.88 -1.43
CA LEU A 226 18.01 10.44 -1.24
C LEU A 226 19.30 9.64 -1.49
N PHE A 227 20.03 9.97 -2.56
CA PHE A 227 21.30 9.33 -2.90
C PHE A 227 22.37 9.57 -1.83
N THR A 228 22.50 10.81 -1.38
CA THR A 228 23.43 11.18 -0.30
C THR A 228 23.10 10.40 0.97
N LYS A 229 21.82 10.36 1.35
CA LYS A 229 21.38 9.62 2.54
C LYS A 229 21.60 8.13 2.40
N LEU A 230 21.36 7.55 1.22
CA LEU A 230 21.63 6.14 0.93
C LEU A 230 23.11 5.78 1.13
N VAL A 231 24.02 6.64 0.65
CA VAL A 231 25.48 6.43 0.75
C VAL A 231 25.95 6.44 2.20
N GLU A 232 25.35 7.25 3.08
CA GLU A 232 25.66 7.25 4.53
C GLU A 232 25.45 5.87 5.18
N PHE A 233 24.47 5.10 4.71
CA PHE A 233 24.18 3.75 5.21
C PHE A 233 24.90 2.63 4.45
N MET A 234 25.77 2.97 3.49
CA MET A 234 26.59 2.02 2.75
C MET A 234 28.09 2.29 3.02
N PRO A 235 28.70 1.61 4.00
CA PRO A 235 30.11 1.83 4.34
C PRO A 235 31.05 1.43 3.20
N LEU A 236 32.26 1.99 3.22
CA LEU A 236 33.35 1.51 2.39
C LEU A 236 33.82 0.13 2.86
N PRO A 237 34.36 -0.71 1.96
CA PRO A 237 35.11 -1.87 2.38
C PRO A 237 36.22 -1.45 3.35
N PRO A 238 36.49 -2.22 4.41
CA PRO A 238 37.66 -1.99 5.25
C PRO A 238 38.93 -2.10 4.41
N ASP A 239 39.93 -1.29 4.71
CA ASP A 239 41.23 -1.36 4.06
C ASP A 239 41.83 -2.75 4.29
N GLU A 240 42.35 -3.37 3.22
CA GLU A 240 43.05 -4.65 3.32
C GLU A 240 44.33 -4.41 4.13
N VAL A 241 44.32 -4.76 5.42
CA VAL A 241 45.54 -4.74 6.24
C VAL A 241 46.45 -5.83 5.69
N GLU A 242 47.50 -5.43 4.95
CA GLU A 242 48.48 -6.33 4.31
C GLU A 242 49.30 -7.20 5.29
N ASN A 243 49.09 -7.06 6.60
CA ASN A 243 49.72 -7.91 7.59
C ASN A 243 48.64 -8.53 8.46
N GLY A 244 48.67 -9.87 8.57
CA GLY A 244 47.75 -10.70 9.33
C GLY A 244 47.80 -10.51 10.86
N GLU A 245 47.82 -9.27 11.31
CA GLU A 245 47.42 -8.90 12.65
C GLU A 245 45.96 -8.45 12.58
N ASN A 246 45.09 -9.24 13.22
CA ASN A 246 43.70 -8.89 13.46
C ASN A 246 43.65 -7.56 14.22
N SER A 247 43.66 -6.42 13.51
CA SER A 247 42.96 -5.25 14.01
C SER A 247 41.50 -5.67 14.05
N ALA A 248 40.98 -5.90 15.24
CA ALA A 248 39.56 -6.05 15.52
C ALA A 248 38.81 -4.73 15.21
N SER A 249 38.95 -4.21 13.99
CA SER A 249 38.04 -3.22 13.45
C SER A 249 36.71 -3.96 13.30
N GLU A 250 35.80 -3.73 14.26
CA GLU A 250 34.46 -4.28 14.22
C GLU A 250 33.91 -4.10 12.79
N GLU A 251 33.60 -5.21 12.12
CA GLU A 251 32.95 -5.14 10.81
C GLU A 251 31.70 -4.25 10.96
N PRO A 252 31.54 -3.20 10.13
CA PRO A 252 30.45 -2.26 10.32
C PRO A 252 29.11 -3.00 10.22
N LYS A 253 28.29 -2.89 11.26
CA LYS A 253 26.96 -3.51 11.30
C LYS A 253 26.08 -2.90 10.21
N LEU A 254 25.82 -3.68 9.15
CA LEU A 254 25.01 -3.25 8.02
C LEU A 254 23.54 -3.12 8.41
N GLN A 255 22.97 -1.93 8.24
CA GLN A 255 21.55 -1.65 8.53
C GLN A 255 20.67 -1.99 7.32
N PHE A 256 20.45 -3.29 7.08
CA PHE A 256 19.70 -3.76 5.91
C PHE A 256 18.29 -3.15 5.78
N SER A 257 17.54 -3.00 6.87
CA SER A 257 16.18 -2.44 6.83
C SER A 257 16.14 -0.99 6.34
N TYR A 258 17.13 -0.18 6.74
CA TYR A 258 17.27 1.22 6.31
C TYR A 258 17.61 1.28 4.82
N VAL A 259 18.58 0.47 4.41
CA VAL A 259 19.01 0.39 3.01
C VAL A 259 17.89 -0.13 2.10
N GLU A 260 17.05 -1.07 2.53
CA GLU A 260 15.88 -1.47 1.73
C GLU A 260 14.99 -0.26 1.44
N CYS A 261 14.66 0.55 2.45
CA CYS A 261 13.78 1.70 2.29
C CYS A 261 14.39 2.77 1.36
N LEU A 262 15.63 3.15 1.62
CA LEU A 262 16.33 4.20 0.86
C LEU A 262 16.61 3.75 -0.58
N LEU A 263 17.10 2.52 -0.77
CA LEU A 263 17.40 1.98 -2.08
C LEU A 263 16.13 1.78 -2.91
N PHE A 264 15.03 1.34 -2.28
CA PHE A 264 13.73 1.24 -2.95
C PHE A 264 13.22 2.63 -3.38
N SER A 265 13.26 3.61 -2.47
CA SER A 265 12.81 4.97 -2.76
C SER A 265 13.64 5.62 -3.87
N PHE A 266 14.97 5.47 -3.81
CA PHE A 266 15.89 5.92 -4.84
C PHE A 266 15.62 5.25 -6.19
N HIS A 267 15.33 3.94 -6.20
CA HIS A 267 14.98 3.21 -7.43
C HIS A 267 13.66 3.71 -8.04
N GLN A 268 12.63 3.95 -7.22
CA GLN A 268 11.35 4.47 -7.70
C GLN A 268 11.45 5.88 -8.31
N LEU A 269 12.19 6.79 -7.66
CA LEU A 269 12.39 8.14 -8.18
C LEU A 269 13.39 8.18 -9.34
N GLY A 270 14.46 7.38 -9.27
CA GLY A 270 15.46 7.26 -10.33
C GLY A 270 14.86 6.78 -11.66
N LYS A 271 13.78 6.00 -11.64
CA LYS A 271 13.02 5.65 -12.84
C LYS A 271 12.49 6.86 -13.63
N LYS A 272 12.25 8.00 -12.96
CA LYS A 272 11.80 9.26 -13.58
C LYS A 272 12.96 10.10 -14.10
N LEU A 273 14.18 9.83 -13.66
CA LEU A 273 15.41 10.48 -14.15
C LEU A 273 16.51 9.41 -14.35
N PRO A 274 16.39 8.53 -15.37
CA PRO A 274 17.30 7.38 -15.54
C PRO A 274 18.77 7.76 -15.72
N ASP A 275 19.01 8.95 -16.28
CA ASP A 275 20.34 9.48 -16.55
C ASP A 275 21.01 10.11 -15.31
N PHE A 276 20.33 10.12 -14.15
CA PHE A 276 20.87 10.73 -12.92
C PHE A 276 22.26 10.20 -12.55
N LEU A 277 22.45 8.88 -12.51
CA LEU A 277 23.74 8.27 -12.17
C LEU A 277 24.79 8.39 -13.29
N VAL A 278 24.39 8.73 -14.51
CA VAL A 278 25.28 8.82 -15.68
C VAL A 278 25.77 10.25 -15.86
N ASP A 279 24.87 11.23 -15.77
CA ASP A 279 25.11 12.62 -16.16
C ASP A 279 25.18 13.58 -14.95
N LYS A 280 24.53 13.25 -13.83
CA LYS A 280 24.35 14.17 -12.69
C LYS A 280 25.22 13.86 -11.48
N VAL A 281 25.73 12.62 -11.40
CA VAL A 281 26.68 12.20 -10.37
C VAL A 281 28.08 12.22 -10.98
N ASP A 282 29.01 12.89 -10.30
CA ASP A 282 30.40 12.96 -10.74
C ASP A 282 31.05 11.56 -10.78
N ALA A 283 32.05 11.40 -11.65
CA ALA A 283 32.66 10.10 -11.91
C ALA A 283 33.32 9.47 -10.67
N GLU A 284 33.87 10.30 -9.77
CA GLU A 284 34.51 9.84 -8.54
C GLU A 284 33.48 9.31 -7.54
N ARG A 285 32.39 10.06 -7.32
CA ARG A 285 31.28 9.68 -6.47
C ARG A 285 30.52 8.48 -7.02
N LEU A 286 30.38 8.35 -8.34
CA LEU A 286 29.82 7.15 -8.96
C LEU A 286 30.71 5.93 -8.74
N LYS A 287 32.04 6.09 -8.83
CA LYS A 287 33.01 5.03 -8.55
C LYS A 287 32.96 4.60 -7.08
N ASP A 288 32.95 5.57 -6.16
CA ASP A 288 32.77 5.35 -4.72
C ASP A 288 31.46 4.60 -4.43
N PHE A 289 30.34 5.03 -5.03
CA PHE A 289 29.05 4.35 -4.90
C PHE A 289 29.09 2.90 -5.40
N LYS A 290 29.75 2.62 -6.53
CA LYS A 290 29.92 1.26 -7.03
C LYS A 290 30.73 0.37 -6.07
N ILE A 291 31.78 0.91 -5.45
CA ILE A 291 32.58 0.19 -4.46
C ILE A 291 31.73 -0.15 -3.22
N ARG A 292 30.96 0.82 -2.71
CA ARG A 292 30.02 0.63 -1.60
C ARG A 292 28.95 -0.40 -1.92
N LEU A 293 28.34 -0.35 -3.10
CA LEU A 293 27.38 -1.35 -3.57
C LEU A 293 27.98 -2.76 -3.62
N GLN A 294 29.23 -2.90 -4.13
CA GLN A 294 29.92 -4.19 -4.18
C GLN A 294 30.20 -4.74 -2.78
N TYR A 295 30.64 -3.89 -1.86
CA TYR A 295 30.85 -4.27 -0.46
C TYR A 295 29.54 -4.69 0.22
N PHE A 296 28.49 -3.88 0.07
CA PHE A 296 27.18 -4.18 0.63
C PHE A 296 26.61 -5.48 0.07
N ALA A 297 26.77 -5.74 -1.23
CA ALA A 297 26.36 -6.99 -1.87
C ALA A 297 27.10 -8.22 -1.32
N ARG A 298 28.40 -8.09 -0.98
CA ARG A 298 29.16 -9.16 -0.31
C ARG A 298 28.60 -9.45 1.08
N GLY A 299 28.41 -8.42 1.92
CA GLY A 299 27.82 -8.59 3.25
C GLY A 299 26.41 -9.20 3.22
N LEU A 300 25.62 -8.81 2.22
CA LEU A 300 24.29 -9.34 1.98
C LEU A 300 24.30 -10.85 1.64
N GLN A 301 25.27 -11.33 0.85
CA GLN A 301 25.40 -12.76 0.55
C GLN A 301 25.73 -13.59 1.79
N VAL A 302 26.64 -13.09 2.63
CA VAL A 302 26.99 -13.73 3.91
C VAL A 302 25.76 -13.83 4.81
N TYR A 303 25.03 -12.72 4.96
CA TYR A 303 23.85 -12.68 5.82
C TYR A 303 22.71 -13.57 5.30
N ILE A 304 22.45 -13.59 3.98
CA ILE A 304 21.49 -14.54 3.37
C ILE A 304 21.86 -15.99 3.67
N ARG A 305 23.15 -16.34 3.58
CA ARG A 305 23.61 -17.71 3.87
C ARG A 305 23.34 -18.08 5.34
N GLN A 306 23.66 -17.20 6.27
CA GLN A 306 23.39 -17.39 7.70
C GLN A 306 21.88 -17.56 7.98
N LEU A 307 21.05 -16.70 7.41
CA LEU A 307 19.58 -16.78 7.56
C LEU A 307 19.01 -18.08 6.99
N ARG A 308 19.47 -18.51 5.81
CA ARG A 308 19.04 -19.77 5.19
C ARG A 308 19.44 -20.97 6.03
N MET A 309 20.67 -21.00 6.56
CA MET A 309 21.12 -22.07 7.47
C MET A 309 20.27 -22.09 8.74
N ALA A 310 19.99 -20.93 9.34
CA ALA A 310 19.18 -20.83 10.56
C ALA A 310 17.70 -21.22 10.37
N LEU A 311 17.19 -21.18 9.14
CA LEU A 311 15.82 -21.54 8.78
C LEU A 311 15.71 -22.92 8.11
N GLN A 312 16.83 -23.58 7.82
CA GLN A 312 16.85 -24.87 7.16
C GLN A 312 16.13 -25.93 8.01
N GLY A 313 15.22 -26.68 7.39
CA GLY A 313 14.45 -27.73 8.06
C GLY A 313 13.29 -27.24 8.94
N LYS A 314 13.13 -25.92 9.14
CA LYS A 314 12.00 -25.35 9.88
C LYS A 314 10.77 -25.22 8.97
N THR A 315 9.64 -25.80 9.38
CA THR A 315 8.38 -25.76 8.62
C THR A 315 7.18 -25.52 9.54
N GLY A 316 6.04 -25.13 8.96
CA GLY A 316 4.77 -25.00 9.68
C GLY A 316 4.86 -24.05 10.88
N ASP A 317 4.47 -24.54 12.06
CA ASP A 317 4.45 -23.75 13.29
C ASP A 317 5.83 -23.31 13.77
N ALA A 318 6.90 -24.04 13.41
CA ALA A 318 8.26 -23.63 13.74
C ALA A 318 8.62 -22.28 13.10
N LEU A 319 8.06 -21.95 11.92
CA LEU A 319 8.29 -20.64 11.27
C LEU A 319 7.47 -19.50 11.88
N LYS A 320 6.50 -19.81 12.74
CA LYS A 320 5.63 -18.80 13.37
C LYS A 320 6.20 -18.24 14.68
N THR A 321 7.32 -18.77 15.18
CA THR A 321 8.00 -18.18 16.33
C THR A 321 8.48 -16.77 15.98
N GLU A 322 8.51 -15.88 16.97
CA GLU A 322 8.85 -14.47 16.73
C GLU A 322 10.25 -14.31 16.15
N GLU A 323 11.21 -15.09 16.66
CA GLU A 323 12.57 -15.15 16.13
C GLU A 323 12.62 -15.57 14.65
N ASN A 324 11.84 -16.60 14.26
CA ASN A 324 11.86 -17.08 12.88
C ASN A 324 11.08 -16.15 11.94
N LYS A 325 10.04 -15.46 12.42
CA LYS A 325 9.38 -14.38 11.66
C LYS A 325 10.36 -13.26 11.32
N ILE A 326 11.16 -12.81 12.29
CA ILE A 326 12.20 -11.80 12.07
C ILE A 326 13.19 -12.28 10.99
N LYS A 327 13.67 -13.53 11.08
CA LYS A 327 14.58 -14.12 10.09
C LYS A 327 13.95 -14.24 8.70
N VAL A 328 12.67 -14.58 8.61
CA VAL A 328 11.92 -14.64 7.33
C VAL A 328 11.77 -13.24 6.72
N VAL A 329 11.47 -12.22 7.53
CA VAL A 329 11.41 -10.83 7.07
C VAL A 329 12.81 -10.38 6.62
N ALA A 330 13.86 -10.67 7.37
CA ALA A 330 15.24 -10.37 7.00
C ALA A 330 15.66 -11.01 5.66
N LEU A 331 15.17 -12.22 5.36
CA LEU A 331 15.36 -12.83 4.04
C LEU A 331 14.67 -12.05 2.91
N LYS A 332 13.48 -11.48 3.16
CA LYS A 332 12.81 -10.62 2.17
C LYS A 332 13.58 -9.31 1.97
N ILE A 333 13.98 -8.65 3.06
CA ILE A 333 14.78 -7.40 3.04
C ILE A 333 16.02 -7.61 2.17
N THR A 334 16.83 -8.63 2.50
CA THR A 334 18.07 -8.91 1.78
C THR A 334 17.83 -9.31 0.33
N ASN A 335 16.80 -10.10 0.03
CA ASN A 335 16.49 -10.43 -1.36
C ASN A 335 16.04 -9.21 -2.17
N ASN A 336 15.23 -8.32 -1.59
CA ASN A 336 14.80 -7.08 -2.23
C ASN A 336 15.99 -6.18 -2.55
N ILE A 337 16.88 -5.95 -1.58
CA ILE A 337 18.11 -5.18 -1.81
C ILE A 337 18.95 -5.80 -2.92
N ASN A 338 19.15 -7.13 -2.92
CA ASN A 338 19.93 -7.80 -3.98
C ASN A 338 19.35 -7.58 -5.38
N VAL A 339 18.03 -7.59 -5.53
CA VAL A 339 17.37 -7.31 -6.81
C VAL A 339 17.61 -5.86 -7.24
N LEU A 340 17.44 -4.90 -6.32
CA LEU A 340 17.63 -3.48 -6.61
C LEU A 340 19.11 -3.14 -6.93
N ILE A 341 20.06 -3.72 -6.20
CA ILE A 341 21.50 -3.56 -6.46
C ILE A 341 21.85 -4.07 -7.86
N LYS A 342 21.34 -5.24 -8.27
CA LYS A 342 21.57 -5.78 -9.62
C LYS A 342 21.08 -4.83 -10.71
N ASP A 343 19.91 -4.23 -10.50
CA ASP A 343 19.32 -3.23 -11.38
C ASP A 343 20.28 -2.03 -11.57
N LEU A 344 20.86 -1.51 -10.47
CA LEU A 344 21.79 -0.38 -10.52
C LEU A 344 23.19 -0.70 -11.06
N PHE A 345 23.60 -1.98 -11.15
CA PHE A 345 24.87 -2.38 -11.74
C PHE A 345 24.86 -2.45 -13.27
N HIS A 346 23.69 -2.39 -13.91
CA HIS A 346 23.61 -2.28 -15.36
C HIS A 346 24.27 -0.97 -15.84
N ASN A 347 24.80 -0.98 -17.07
CA ASN A 347 25.34 0.20 -17.72
C ASN A 347 24.60 0.42 -19.06
N PRO A 348 23.65 1.37 -19.16
CA PRO A 348 23.18 2.27 -18.09
C PRO A 348 22.34 1.54 -17.02
N PRO A 349 22.14 2.13 -15.82
CA PRO A 349 21.34 1.55 -14.74
C PRO A 349 19.92 1.17 -15.18
N SER A 350 19.41 0.06 -14.63
CA SER A 350 18.07 -0.46 -14.90
C SER A 350 17.11 -0.13 -13.76
N TYR A 351 15.87 0.22 -14.10
CA TYR A 351 14.79 0.49 -13.14
C TYR A 351 13.54 -0.37 -13.44
N LYS A 352 13.76 -1.60 -13.91
CA LYS A 352 12.69 -2.48 -14.42
C LYS A 352 12.19 -3.46 -13.37
N SER A 353 13.01 -3.82 -12.39
CA SER A 353 12.63 -4.78 -11.37
C SER A 353 11.57 -4.20 -10.44
N THR A 354 10.58 -5.01 -10.09
CA THR A 354 9.56 -4.66 -9.11
C THR A 354 9.71 -5.57 -7.90
N VAL A 355 9.83 -4.98 -6.72
CA VAL A 355 9.91 -5.70 -5.44
C VAL A 355 8.73 -5.30 -4.55
N THR A 356 8.24 -6.24 -3.74
CA THR A 356 7.28 -5.95 -2.69
C THR A 356 8.04 -5.68 -1.41
N LEU A 357 7.86 -4.49 -0.83
CA LEU A 357 8.48 -4.10 0.45
C LEU A 357 8.29 -5.18 1.51
N SER A 358 9.34 -5.46 2.29
CA SER A 358 9.40 -6.63 3.18
C SER A 358 8.29 -6.72 4.23
N TRP A 359 7.78 -5.57 4.69
CA TRP A 359 6.68 -5.43 5.64
C TRP A 359 5.28 -5.36 5.00
N LYS A 360 5.18 -5.37 3.66
CA LYS A 360 3.91 -5.38 2.94
C LYS A 360 3.52 -6.81 2.56
N PRO A 361 2.21 -7.13 2.54
CA PRO A 361 1.76 -8.43 2.08
C PRO A 361 2.10 -8.62 0.60
N VAL A 362 2.52 -9.83 0.23
CA VAL A 362 2.66 -10.21 -1.17
C VAL A 362 1.26 -10.28 -1.76
N GLN A 363 0.88 -9.24 -2.51
CA GLN A 363 -0.34 -9.29 -3.32
C GLN A 363 -0.14 -10.40 -4.35
N LYS A 364 -0.94 -11.47 -4.26
CA LYS A 364 -1.03 -12.42 -5.37
C LYS A 364 -1.54 -11.62 -6.57
N PRO A 365 -0.86 -11.64 -7.73
CA PRO A 365 -1.41 -10.99 -8.91
C PRO A 365 -2.79 -11.60 -9.18
N GLU A 366 -3.81 -10.77 -9.13
CA GLU A 366 -5.11 -11.09 -9.71
C GLU A 366 -4.85 -11.45 -11.17
N ALA A 367 -5.21 -12.68 -11.57
CA ALA A 367 -5.06 -13.12 -12.94
C ALA A 367 -5.72 -12.07 -13.84
N ALA A 368 -4.93 -11.46 -14.72
CA ALA A 368 -5.40 -10.45 -15.64
C ALA A 368 -6.69 -10.93 -16.31
N ALA A 369 -7.79 -10.26 -16.00
CA ALA A 369 -9.04 -10.44 -16.71
C ALA A 369 -8.76 -10.22 -18.21
N PRO A 370 -9.20 -11.12 -19.10
CA PRO A 370 -8.92 -10.99 -20.52
C PRO A 370 -9.58 -9.70 -21.03
N LYS A 371 -8.75 -8.83 -21.62
CA LYS A 371 -9.20 -7.63 -22.34
C LYS A 371 -10.24 -8.03 -23.38
N ARG A 372 -11.48 -7.55 -23.23
CA ARG A 372 -12.44 -7.51 -24.34
C ARG A 372 -12.01 -6.40 -25.30
N PRO A 373 -11.96 -6.63 -26.61
CA PRO A 373 -11.86 -5.54 -27.57
C PRO A 373 -13.22 -4.85 -27.71
N SER A 374 -13.20 -3.52 -27.74
CA SER A 374 -14.31 -2.61 -28.03
C SER A 374 -14.17 -2.02 -29.44
N GLY A 375 -15.28 -1.94 -30.16
CA GLY A 375 -15.55 -1.10 -31.34
C GLY A 375 -17.04 -1.31 -31.70
N GLU A 376 -17.93 -0.36 -31.34
CA GLU A 376 -18.55 0.67 -32.23
C GLU A 376 -19.41 0.02 -33.34
N GLU A 377 -20.70 0.31 -33.56
CA GLU A 377 -21.45 1.57 -33.44
C GLU A 377 -22.98 1.31 -33.41
N MET A 378 -23.75 2.40 -33.23
CA MET A 378 -25.15 2.54 -32.85
C MET A 378 -26.18 2.26 -33.98
N GLY A 379 -27.40 1.83 -33.63
CA GLY A 379 -28.55 1.84 -34.57
C GLY A 379 -29.84 1.24 -34.01
N SER A 380 -30.84 2.09 -33.75
CA SER A 380 -32.17 1.80 -33.20
C SER A 380 -33.17 1.28 -34.23
N GLY A 381 -34.20 0.55 -33.79
CA GLY A 381 -35.42 0.30 -34.59
C GLY A 381 -36.22 -0.94 -34.19
N ALA A 382 -37.44 -0.74 -33.69
CA ALA A 382 -38.40 -1.77 -33.29
C ALA A 382 -39.24 -2.32 -34.48
N SER A 383 -39.76 -3.56 -34.33
CA SER A 383 -41.12 -4.06 -34.70
C SER A 383 -41.20 -5.41 -35.48
N THR A 384 -41.80 -6.39 -34.78
CA THR A 384 -42.92 -7.32 -35.13
C THR A 384 -42.96 -8.17 -36.42
N LYS A 385 -42.89 -9.52 -36.21
CA LYS A 385 -43.61 -10.68 -36.82
C LYS A 385 -43.92 -10.72 -38.35
N LYS A 386 -43.51 -11.79 -39.06
CA LYS A 386 -44.28 -13.04 -39.36
C LYS A 386 -43.52 -13.98 -40.35
N GLN A 387 -43.93 -15.24 -40.31
CA GLN A 387 -43.41 -16.46 -40.96
C GLN A 387 -43.52 -16.49 -42.50
N ILE A 388 -42.74 -17.36 -43.15
CA ILE A 388 -43.19 -18.46 -44.05
C ILE A 388 -41.98 -19.33 -44.42
N THR A 389 -42.11 -20.66 -44.27
CA THR A 389 -41.22 -21.70 -44.83
C THR A 389 -41.87 -22.33 -46.06
N PRO A 390 -41.08 -23.02 -46.92
CA PRO A 390 -41.43 -24.41 -47.22
C PRO A 390 -40.23 -25.39 -47.18
N LEU A 391 -40.39 -26.37 -46.28
CA LEU A 391 -40.04 -27.81 -46.27
C LEU A 391 -39.70 -28.52 -47.63
N PRO A 392 -39.32 -29.83 -47.67
CA PRO A 392 -38.19 -30.53 -47.01
C PRO A 392 -37.61 -31.71 -47.88
N ARG A 393 -36.52 -32.37 -47.44
CA ARG A 393 -36.26 -33.84 -47.52
C ARG A 393 -34.88 -34.14 -46.86
N ARG A 394 -34.86 -34.59 -45.60
CA ARG A 394 -34.76 -35.99 -45.10
C ARG A 394 -33.40 -36.65 -45.42
N ASP A 395 -32.61 -37.20 -44.49
CA ASP A 395 -32.92 -37.93 -43.24
C ASP A 395 -31.74 -37.83 -42.23
N ALA A 396 -32.00 -37.56 -40.94
CA ALA A 396 -31.96 -38.51 -39.81
C ALA A 396 -30.52 -38.96 -39.41
N ARG A 397 -30.00 -38.80 -38.19
CA ARG A 397 -30.58 -38.62 -36.85
C ARG A 397 -29.60 -37.81 -35.98
N GLN A 398 -30.07 -36.71 -35.39
CA GLN A 398 -29.55 -36.24 -34.11
C GLN A 398 -30.29 -37.01 -33.00
N ILE A 399 -29.53 -37.55 -32.04
CA ILE A 399 -30.08 -37.98 -30.75
C ILE A 399 -29.71 -36.89 -29.74
N TYR A 400 -30.71 -36.43 -29.01
CA TYR A 400 -30.70 -35.27 -28.13
C TYR A 400 -30.82 -35.68 -26.66
N ASN A 401 -30.18 -34.88 -25.80
CA ASN A 401 -30.54 -34.50 -24.42
C ASN A 401 -30.16 -35.36 -23.21
N PRO A 402 -30.20 -34.80 -21.97
CA PRO A 402 -30.13 -33.39 -21.48
C PRO A 402 -29.09 -33.18 -20.35
N PRO A 403 -28.89 -31.94 -19.84
CA PRO A 403 -28.13 -31.71 -18.60
C PRO A 403 -28.98 -32.04 -17.36
N SER A 404 -28.62 -33.08 -16.61
CA SER A 404 -29.26 -33.39 -15.31
C SER A 404 -28.46 -32.83 -14.14
N GLY A 405 -29.19 -32.25 -13.19
CA GLY A 405 -28.68 -31.45 -12.09
C GLY A 405 -28.03 -32.19 -10.91
N LYS A 406 -27.91 -31.39 -9.85
CA LYS A 406 -27.19 -31.58 -8.57
C LYS A 406 -27.54 -32.87 -7.81
N TYR A 407 -26.58 -33.27 -6.98
CA TYR A 407 -26.57 -34.27 -5.87
C TYR A 407 -26.03 -35.68 -6.17
N SER A 408 -24.82 -35.95 -5.64
CA SER A 408 -24.47 -37.07 -4.74
C SER A 408 -23.20 -37.87 -5.10
N ALA A 409 -22.45 -38.16 -4.03
CA ALA A 409 -21.53 -39.28 -3.79
C ALA A 409 -20.13 -39.31 -4.45
N SER A 410 -19.14 -38.90 -3.64
CA SER A 410 -18.09 -39.74 -3.04
C SER A 410 -17.57 -41.00 -3.76
N ILE A 411 -16.23 -41.16 -3.70
CA ILE A 411 -15.39 -42.36 -3.90
C ILE A 411 -14.72 -42.52 -5.28
N GLY A 412 -13.38 -42.57 -5.25
CA GLY A 412 -12.60 -43.48 -6.11
C GLY A 412 -11.37 -42.91 -6.81
N ASN A 413 -10.20 -43.01 -6.16
CA ASN A 413 -8.89 -43.05 -6.84
C ASN A 413 -8.85 -44.16 -7.89
N PHE A 414 -8.23 -43.94 -9.05
CA PHE A 414 -7.39 -44.95 -9.70
C PHE A 414 -6.41 -44.32 -10.72
N THR A 415 -5.14 -44.65 -10.57
CA THR A 415 -4.02 -44.36 -11.47
C THR A 415 -3.58 -45.62 -12.23
N TYR A 416 -2.85 -45.38 -13.34
CA TYR A 416 -2.06 -46.33 -14.17
C TYR A 416 -2.92 -47.13 -15.18
N GLU A 417 -2.54 -47.35 -16.44
CA GLU A 417 -1.21 -47.64 -17.00
C GLU A 417 -1.14 -47.50 -18.55
N GLN A 418 0.09 -47.60 -19.05
CA GLN A 418 0.61 -47.55 -20.43
C GLN A 418 -0.18 -48.25 -21.55
N ARG A 419 -0.12 -47.68 -22.78
CA ARG A 419 0.11 -48.48 -24.01
C ARG A 419 0.61 -47.65 -25.20
N GLY A 420 1.80 -47.99 -25.68
CA GLY A 420 2.03 -48.38 -27.08
C GLY A 420 2.26 -47.32 -28.17
N GLY A 421 3.53 -46.89 -28.28
CA GLY A 421 4.38 -46.98 -29.49
C GLY A 421 3.81 -46.75 -30.90
N TYR A 422 4.40 -45.78 -31.61
CA TYR A 422 4.60 -45.84 -33.06
C TYR A 422 6.04 -45.41 -33.43
N ARG A 423 6.77 -46.34 -34.04
CA ARG A 423 8.07 -46.15 -34.71
C ARG A 423 7.86 -45.54 -36.09
N GLY A 424 8.79 -44.68 -36.52
CA GLY A 424 8.92 -44.29 -37.92
C GLY A 424 9.94 -43.16 -38.11
N GLY A 425 11.23 -43.48 -37.98
CA GLY A 425 12.31 -42.52 -38.25
C GLY A 425 12.65 -42.38 -39.72
N ARG A 426 13.26 -41.24 -40.08
CA ARG A 426 14.33 -41.09 -41.08
C ARG A 426 14.99 -39.73 -40.90
N GLY A 427 16.28 -39.74 -40.58
CA GLY A 427 17.12 -38.54 -40.49
C GLY A 427 17.86 -38.21 -41.78
N ARG A 428 18.49 -37.02 -41.78
CA ARG A 428 19.69 -36.53 -42.50
C ARG A 428 19.69 -35.01 -42.24
N GLY A 429 20.63 -34.38 -41.54
CA GLY A 429 22.05 -34.20 -41.84
C GLY A 429 22.31 -32.69 -41.77
N PHE A 430 23.02 -32.22 -40.73
CA PHE A 430 24.35 -31.58 -40.80
C PHE A 430 24.36 -30.20 -41.48
N TRP A 431 24.75 -29.16 -40.74
CA TRP A 431 25.80 -28.17 -41.10
C TRP A 431 25.89 -27.11 -39.98
N ALA A 432 26.94 -27.23 -39.17
CA ALA A 432 27.51 -26.14 -38.40
C ALA A 432 28.61 -25.49 -39.25
N ARG A 433 28.69 -24.15 -39.26
CA ARG A 433 29.97 -23.42 -39.35
C ARG A 433 29.77 -21.94 -39.04
N GLY A 434 30.42 -21.49 -37.97
CA GLY A 434 30.86 -20.09 -37.86
C GLY A 434 32.18 -19.89 -38.60
N SER A 435 32.45 -18.66 -39.03
CA SER A 435 33.59 -17.84 -38.57
C SER A 435 33.86 -16.67 -39.52
N ARG A 436 34.32 -15.58 -38.89
CA ARG A 436 34.86 -14.31 -39.38
C ARG A 436 35.93 -14.46 -40.48
N SER A 437 36.05 -13.48 -41.38
CA SER A 437 37.18 -12.53 -41.43
C SER A 437 37.08 -11.53 -42.60
N ARG A 438 37.75 -10.39 -42.39
CA ARG A 438 37.94 -9.19 -43.22
C ARG A 438 38.66 -9.45 -44.56
N GLY A 439 38.47 -8.54 -45.52
CA GLY A 439 39.40 -8.31 -46.62
C GLY A 439 38.89 -7.29 -47.64
N ARG A 440 39.43 -6.07 -47.57
CA ARG A 440 39.20 -4.89 -48.43
C ARG A 440 40.02 -5.01 -49.71
N ILE A 441 39.51 -4.54 -50.85
CA ILE A 441 40.30 -4.25 -52.06
C ILE A 441 39.93 -2.84 -52.55
N TYR A 442 40.98 -2.11 -52.94
CA TYR A 442 41.14 -0.72 -53.38
C TYR A 442 41.26 0.33 -52.28
#